data_AF-A0A7Y4QEB3-F1
#
_entry.id   AF-A0A7Y4QEB3-F1
#
_cell.length_a   1.000
_cell.length_b   1.000
_cell.length_c   1.000
_cell.angle_alpha   90.00
_cell.angle_beta   90.00
_cell.angle_gamma   90.00
#
_symmetry.space_group_name_H-M   'P 1'
#
loop_
_entity.id
_entity.type
_entity.pdbx_description
1 polymer ?
#
loop_
_entity_poly.entity_id
_entity_poly.type
_entity_poly.pdbx_seq_one_letter_code
_entity_poly.pdbx_strand_id
1 'polypeptide(L)'
;MGQLIKRCCVSKACLWAAVLAISVVATVPGNAQQKQSIQVKTFDQKLQPLKNIELSINGKSFFSMGNKGIVFIELSNNELPIQTILIKDEQLEPASWNFTKGVLEIVVRKKNYQLVHLTLKSPTGKPIAQAQISFKGKKSVDVKTDVDGKFDVPLAIDEKISSVNQFEVKDYRVIRFSAPENLLIAEPPKPKEEKKVETIVAATPTTNEKFQDFDLATLDSIQSITVFYAVFKNIAIKELNPNARLRVDAKFNQLVANLKDTIRLQGNGFIKSISDSSFVRDDIRNLLNQATIENKELQTNRTDFDSKIKIVTAKLGKGIVNLDANERKKLLADLTLLENLLIENESRFYKNQADYKTIINGLKEKYFDIRNLENRLSETEANRLEDQKTVPPTTDCYFKFGYPFRHSHCLIDIGAREATKAKKSVDASQRGS
;
A
#
# COMPACT_ATOMS: atom_id res chain seq x y z
N MET A 1 34.93 67.64 -67.81
CA MET A 1 35.85 67.04 -66.82
C MET A 1 35.29 67.29 -65.42
N GLY A 2 35.35 66.31 -64.53
CA GLY A 2 35.42 66.58 -63.09
C GLY A 2 34.14 66.43 -62.28
N GLN A 3 33.90 65.20 -61.84
CA GLN A 3 33.48 64.81 -60.47
C GLN A 3 32.20 65.39 -59.84
N LEU A 4 31.15 64.55 -59.89
CA LEU A 4 30.52 63.89 -58.74
C LEU A 4 30.99 64.35 -57.34
N ILE A 5 30.13 65.10 -56.63
CA ILE A 5 29.97 64.95 -55.17
C ILE A 5 28.48 64.84 -54.89
N LYS A 6 28.08 63.66 -54.40
CA LYS A 6 26.72 63.28 -54.04
C LYS A 6 26.25 64.01 -52.79
N ARG A 7 24.99 64.42 -52.86
CA ARG A 7 24.11 64.79 -51.75
C ARG A 7 24.16 63.76 -50.62
N CYS A 8 24.22 64.23 -49.38
CA CYS A 8 23.47 63.64 -48.28
C CYS A 8 22.79 64.78 -47.51
N CYS A 9 21.59 65.11 -47.95
CA CYS A 9 20.68 65.98 -47.22
C CYS A 9 20.19 65.16 -46.02
N VAL A 10 20.78 65.40 -44.85
CA VAL A 10 20.29 64.84 -43.58
C VAL A 10 18.96 65.53 -43.29
N SER A 11 17.90 64.91 -43.80
CA SER A 11 16.52 65.28 -43.52
C SER A 11 16.30 65.23 -42.01
N LYS A 12 15.75 66.32 -41.46
CA LYS A 12 15.30 66.43 -40.07
C LYS A 12 14.28 65.35 -39.68
N ALA A 13 13.76 64.56 -40.63
CA ALA A 13 12.92 63.39 -40.35
C ALA A 13 13.68 62.18 -39.77
N CYS A 14 15.01 62.10 -39.92
CA CYS A 14 15.80 60.96 -39.43
C CYS A 14 16.15 61.07 -37.93
N LEU A 15 16.22 62.30 -37.40
CA LEU A 15 16.53 62.55 -35.99
C LEU A 15 15.35 62.17 -35.06
N TRP A 16 14.11 62.35 -35.53
CA TRP A 16 12.91 61.96 -34.78
C TRP A 16 12.67 60.44 -34.80
N ALA A 17 13.07 59.75 -35.87
CA ALA A 17 13.03 58.29 -35.92
C ALA A 17 14.03 57.63 -34.94
N ALA A 18 15.20 58.25 -34.74
CA ALA A 18 16.18 57.76 -33.77
C ALA A 18 15.76 57.99 -32.30
N VAL A 19 15.06 59.10 -32.00
CA VAL A 19 14.55 59.38 -30.64
C VAL A 19 13.33 58.52 -30.30
N LEU A 20 12.49 58.15 -31.29
CA LEU A 20 11.39 57.19 -31.13
C LEU A 20 11.86 55.73 -31.08
N ALA A 21 12.98 55.38 -31.72
CA ALA A 21 13.56 54.04 -31.64
C ALA A 21 14.29 53.76 -30.31
N ILE A 22 14.73 54.80 -29.58
CA ILE A 22 15.39 54.66 -28.27
C ILE A 22 14.37 54.73 -27.10
N SER A 23 13.15 55.22 -27.31
CA SER A 23 12.10 55.22 -26.27
C SER A 23 11.33 53.90 -26.16
N VAL A 24 11.65 52.91 -27.00
CA VAL A 24 11.32 51.48 -26.77
C VAL A 24 12.49 50.82 -26.03
N VAL A 25 12.97 51.45 -24.95
CA VAL A 25 13.57 50.67 -23.86
C VAL A 25 12.42 49.89 -23.28
N ALA A 26 12.29 48.66 -23.75
CA ALA A 26 11.37 47.67 -23.26
C ALA A 26 11.37 47.73 -21.74
N THR A 27 10.26 48.22 -21.18
CA THR A 27 9.86 47.89 -19.82
C THR A 27 9.61 46.39 -19.81
N VAL A 28 10.69 45.61 -19.76
CA VAL A 28 10.62 44.21 -19.38
C VAL A 28 9.98 44.26 -18.00
N PRO A 29 8.76 43.73 -17.80
CA PRO A 29 8.25 43.57 -16.45
C PRO A 29 9.25 42.65 -15.77
N GLY A 30 10.14 43.23 -14.98
CA GLY A 30 10.90 42.49 -14.00
C GLY A 30 9.83 41.88 -13.11
N ASN A 31 9.51 40.62 -13.34
CA ASN A 31 8.78 39.80 -12.38
C ASN A 31 9.66 39.82 -11.14
N ALA A 32 9.41 40.79 -10.26
CA ALA A 32 9.94 40.80 -8.92
C ALA A 32 9.45 39.49 -8.33
N GLN A 33 10.33 38.48 -8.35
CA GLN A 33 10.04 37.18 -7.77
C GLN A 33 9.82 37.47 -6.30
N GLN A 34 8.55 37.47 -5.90
CA GLN A 34 8.16 37.72 -4.53
C GLN A 34 8.74 36.58 -3.71
N LYS A 35 9.87 36.87 -3.06
CA LYS A 35 10.52 35.98 -2.12
C LYS A 35 9.87 36.20 -0.77
N GLN A 36 9.52 35.11 -0.11
CA GLN A 36 9.02 35.11 1.25
C GLN A 36 10.12 34.56 2.17
N SER A 37 10.43 35.31 3.22
CA SER A 37 11.26 34.79 4.31
C SER A 37 10.43 33.83 5.15
N ILE A 38 10.91 32.59 5.29
CA ILE A 38 10.28 31.57 6.12
C ILE A 38 11.23 31.15 7.24
N GLN A 39 10.66 30.86 8.40
CA GLN A 39 11.39 30.31 9.53
C GLN A 39 11.37 28.79 9.47
N VAL A 40 12.52 28.15 9.37
CA VAL A 40 12.65 26.69 9.43
C VAL A 40 13.09 26.29 10.84
N LYS A 41 12.39 25.32 11.43
CA LYS A 41 12.70 24.74 12.74
C LYS A 41 12.84 23.24 12.61
N THR A 42 13.86 22.67 13.23
CA THR A 42 14.11 21.23 13.23
C THR A 42 13.99 20.65 14.62
N PHE A 43 13.32 19.52 14.70
CA PHE A 43 13.05 18.81 15.94
C PHE A 43 13.47 17.35 15.83
N ASP A 44 13.86 16.73 16.94
CA ASP A 44 13.99 15.29 17.04
C ASP A 44 12.63 14.62 17.33
N GLN A 45 12.61 13.30 17.47
CA GLN A 45 11.39 12.54 17.79
C GLN A 45 10.80 12.86 19.17
N LYS A 46 11.56 13.50 20.06
CA LYS A 46 11.11 13.98 21.38
C LYS A 46 10.67 15.44 21.35
N LEU A 47 10.56 16.03 20.15
CA LEU A 47 10.24 17.43 19.92
C LEU A 47 11.28 18.41 20.51
N GLN A 48 12.52 17.96 20.71
CA GLN A 48 13.62 18.82 21.12
C GLN A 48 14.31 19.42 19.89
N PRO A 49 14.77 20.68 19.95
CA PRO A 49 15.45 21.31 18.81
C PRO A 49 16.67 20.51 18.35
N LEU A 50 16.65 20.06 17.10
CA LEU A 50 17.75 19.34 16.48
C LEU A 50 18.69 20.34 15.80
N LYS A 51 19.97 20.30 16.19
CA LYS A 51 20.97 21.33 15.88
C LYS A 51 22.01 20.81 14.90
N ASN A 52 22.71 21.74 14.23
CA ASN A 52 23.88 21.47 13.40
C ASN A 52 23.64 20.45 12.27
N ILE A 53 22.42 20.38 11.74
CA ILE A 53 22.12 19.58 10.55
C ILE A 53 22.02 20.48 9.31
N GLU A 54 22.30 19.91 8.15
CA GLU A 54 22.15 20.57 6.86
C GLU A 54 20.94 20.01 6.12
N LEU A 55 20.08 20.91 5.65
CA LEU A 55 18.83 20.60 4.96
C LEU A 55 18.77 21.20 3.57
N SER A 56 18.10 20.52 2.65
CA SER A 56 17.70 21.04 1.35
C SER A 56 16.18 20.94 1.22
N ILE A 57 15.56 21.99 0.67
CA ILE A 57 14.12 22.06 0.42
C ILE A 57 13.91 22.13 -1.08
N ASN A 58 13.01 21.30 -1.61
CA ASN A 58 12.68 21.21 -3.03
C ASN A 58 13.91 21.04 -3.94
N GLY A 59 14.94 20.32 -3.47
CA GLY A 59 16.16 20.04 -4.24
C GLY A 59 17.15 21.21 -4.39
N LYS A 60 17.01 22.26 -3.57
CA LYS A 60 17.94 23.41 -3.56
C LYS A 60 19.28 23.10 -2.88
N SER A 61 20.18 24.09 -2.86
CA SER A 61 21.41 24.03 -2.08
C SER A 61 21.13 23.78 -0.60
N PHE A 62 21.97 22.97 0.02
CA PHE A 62 21.89 22.70 1.45
C PHE A 62 22.19 23.96 2.27
N PHE A 63 21.46 24.14 3.37
CA PHE A 63 21.68 25.21 4.35
C PHE A 63 21.75 24.62 5.76
N SER A 64 22.53 25.24 6.63
CA SER A 64 22.72 24.76 8.01
C SER A 64 21.66 25.32 8.96
N MET A 65 21.15 24.46 9.85
CA MET A 65 20.20 24.82 10.91
C MET A 65 20.85 25.52 12.12
N GLY A 66 22.19 25.60 12.14
CA GLY A 66 22.96 26.22 13.22
C GLY A 66 22.75 25.58 14.60
N ASN A 67 23.22 26.28 15.64
CA ASN A 67 23.24 25.78 17.02
C ASN A 67 21.89 25.87 17.76
N LYS A 68 20.88 26.53 17.17
CA LYS A 68 19.54 26.66 17.75
C LYS A 68 18.52 25.73 17.10
N GLY A 69 18.85 25.08 15.99
CA GLY A 69 17.89 24.29 15.21
C GLY A 69 16.84 25.16 14.53
N ILE A 70 17.18 26.44 14.26
CA ILE A 70 16.29 27.43 13.66
C ILE A 70 17.09 28.27 12.68
N VAL A 71 16.55 28.46 11.47
CA VAL A 71 17.15 29.32 10.44
C VAL A 71 16.06 30.00 9.63
N PHE A 72 16.36 31.18 9.10
CA PHE A 72 15.47 31.87 8.15
C PHE A 72 16.00 31.67 6.75
N ILE A 73 15.14 31.24 5.83
CA ILE A 73 15.48 31.10 4.41
C ILE A 73 14.50 31.86 3.55
N GLU A 74 14.95 32.30 2.39
CA GLU A 74 14.09 32.91 1.38
C GLU A 74 13.64 31.85 0.39
N LEU A 75 12.32 31.64 0.29
CA LEU A 75 11.71 30.83 -0.74
C LEU A 75 10.89 31.69 -1.69
N SER A 76 10.90 31.34 -2.97
CA SER A 76 10.04 31.98 -3.96
C SER A 76 8.60 31.47 -3.80
N ASN A 77 7.58 32.28 -4.11
CA ASN A 77 6.18 31.81 -4.04
C ASN A 77 5.90 30.53 -4.86
N ASN A 78 6.64 30.32 -5.95
CA ASN A 78 6.52 29.13 -6.81
C ASN A 78 7.06 27.84 -6.16
N GLU A 79 7.77 27.96 -5.03
CA GLU A 79 8.34 26.83 -4.29
C GLU A 79 7.46 26.40 -3.11
N LEU A 80 6.35 27.12 -2.90
CA LEU A 80 5.32 26.74 -1.95
C LEU A 80 4.17 26.09 -2.74
N PRO A 81 3.64 24.93 -2.28
CA PRO A 81 3.96 24.22 -1.04
C PRO A 81 5.28 23.43 -1.09
N ILE A 82 5.84 23.15 0.08
CA ILE A 82 7.04 22.31 0.24
C ILE A 82 6.73 20.87 -0.19
N GLN A 83 7.43 20.40 -1.22
CA GLN A 83 7.24 19.07 -1.79
C GLN A 83 8.27 18.07 -1.26
N THR A 84 9.53 18.50 -1.13
CA THR A 84 10.63 17.61 -0.71
C THR A 84 11.54 18.29 0.31
N ILE A 85 12.03 17.48 1.25
CA ILE A 85 13.03 17.88 2.23
C ILE A 85 14.10 16.79 2.23
N LEU A 86 15.36 17.17 2.07
CA LEU A 86 16.52 16.27 2.11
C LEU A 86 17.44 16.69 3.24
N ILE A 87 18.02 15.71 3.92
CA ILE A 87 19.01 15.91 4.98
C ILE A 87 20.34 15.40 4.45
N LYS A 88 21.41 16.19 4.60
CA LYS A 88 22.74 15.82 4.10
C LYS A 88 23.34 14.64 4.86
N ASP A 89 23.01 14.51 6.15
CA ASP A 89 23.43 13.37 6.97
C ASP A 89 22.71 12.09 6.54
N GLU A 90 23.48 11.10 6.08
CA GLU A 90 22.96 9.82 5.62
C GLU A 90 22.26 9.01 6.71
N GLN A 91 22.54 9.27 8.00
CA GLN A 91 21.90 8.57 9.12
C GLN A 91 20.54 9.16 9.50
N LEU A 92 20.17 10.33 8.96
CA LEU A 92 18.97 11.06 9.32
C LEU A 92 17.99 11.15 8.16
N GLU A 93 16.71 11.18 8.46
CA GLU A 93 15.65 11.41 7.49
C GLU A 93 14.52 12.28 8.08
N PRO A 94 13.79 13.03 7.25
CA PRO A 94 12.62 13.77 7.71
C PRO A 94 11.49 12.78 7.99
N ALA A 95 11.01 12.75 9.24
CA ALA A 95 9.88 11.92 9.65
C ALA A 95 8.53 12.54 9.24
N SER A 96 8.43 13.87 9.36
CA SER A 96 7.25 14.65 9.00
C SER A 96 7.61 16.13 8.96
N TRP A 97 6.83 16.92 8.22
CA TRP A 97 6.93 18.38 8.28
C TRP A 97 5.56 19.04 8.21
N ASN A 98 5.48 20.24 8.78
CA ASN A 98 4.29 21.09 8.74
C ASN A 98 4.70 22.53 8.40
N PHE A 99 3.98 23.16 7.48
CA PHE A 99 4.20 24.56 7.12
C PHE A 99 2.98 25.38 7.53
N THR A 100 3.12 26.26 8.52
CA THR A 100 2.02 27.08 9.03
C THR A 100 2.50 28.51 9.30
N LYS A 101 1.80 29.51 8.75
CA LYS A 101 2.05 30.95 8.99
C LYS A 101 3.51 31.38 8.80
N GLY A 102 4.19 30.85 7.78
CA GLY A 102 5.59 31.17 7.48
C GLY A 102 6.62 30.42 8.35
N VAL A 103 6.18 29.46 9.17
CA VAL A 103 7.05 28.57 9.95
C VAL A 103 6.98 27.16 9.37
N LEU A 104 8.12 26.61 8.98
CA LEU A 104 8.30 25.22 8.56
C LEU A 104 8.89 24.43 9.74
N GLU A 105 8.10 23.52 10.30
CA GLU A 105 8.53 22.63 11.38
C GLU A 105 8.84 21.25 10.78
N ILE A 106 10.07 20.77 10.99
CA ILE A 106 10.56 19.51 10.43
C ILE A 106 10.94 18.61 11.60
N VAL A 107 10.26 17.47 11.72
CA VAL A 107 10.63 16.42 12.67
C VAL A 107 11.56 15.45 11.95
N VAL A 108 12.74 15.24 12.52
CA VAL A 108 13.80 14.40 11.98
C VAL A 108 13.97 13.17 12.86
N ARG A 109 14.24 12.02 12.22
CA ARG A 109 14.55 10.78 12.93
C ARG A 109 15.79 10.13 12.36
N LYS A 110 16.37 9.21 13.14
CA LYS A 110 17.40 8.30 12.64
C LYS A 110 16.77 7.30 11.69
N LYS A 111 17.43 7.04 10.57
CA LYS A 111 17.05 5.96 9.67
C LYS A 111 17.18 4.64 10.42
N ASN A 112 16.14 3.82 10.31
CA ASN A 112 16.12 2.46 10.83
C ASN A 112 16.26 1.42 9.70
N TYR A 113 16.80 1.86 8.56
CA TYR A 113 17.01 1.06 7.37
C TYR A 113 18.36 1.42 6.74
N GLN A 114 18.90 0.48 5.96
CA GLN A 114 20.06 0.66 5.08
C GLN A 114 19.59 0.64 3.63
N LEU A 115 20.17 1.48 2.78
CA LEU A 115 19.91 1.45 1.35
C LEU A 115 20.90 0.47 0.70
N VAL A 116 20.36 -0.55 0.03
CA VAL A 116 21.16 -1.48 -0.76
C VAL A 116 21.02 -1.14 -2.23
N HIS A 117 22.13 -0.72 -2.82
CA HIS A 117 22.25 -0.43 -4.25
C HIS A 117 22.36 -1.74 -5.04
N LEU A 118 21.36 -2.04 -5.86
CA LEU A 118 21.29 -3.22 -6.71
C LEU A 118 21.34 -2.84 -8.19
N THR A 119 21.78 -3.77 -9.03
CA THR A 119 21.74 -3.61 -10.50
C THR A 119 20.94 -4.76 -11.12
N LEU A 120 20.05 -4.45 -12.06
CA LEU A 120 19.26 -5.40 -12.83
C LEU A 120 19.78 -5.50 -14.26
N LYS A 121 20.21 -6.70 -14.66
CA LYS A 121 20.70 -7.00 -16.02
C LYS A 121 19.99 -8.19 -16.65
N SER A 122 19.99 -8.24 -17.96
CA SER A 122 19.63 -9.44 -18.74
C SER A 122 20.72 -10.51 -18.62
N PRO A 123 20.44 -11.77 -19.02
CA PRO A 123 21.47 -12.82 -19.12
C PRO A 123 22.61 -12.45 -20.09
N THR A 124 22.35 -11.53 -21.03
CA THR A 124 23.35 -11.00 -21.98
C THR A 124 24.18 -9.85 -21.40
N GLY A 125 23.96 -9.49 -20.13
CA GLY A 125 24.69 -8.42 -19.43
C GLY A 125 24.20 -7.00 -19.75
N LYS A 126 23.13 -6.85 -20.55
CA LYS A 126 22.54 -5.54 -20.84
C LYS A 126 21.70 -5.06 -19.65
N PRO A 127 21.74 -3.78 -19.27
CA PRO A 127 20.90 -3.25 -18.20
C PRO A 127 19.43 -3.30 -18.59
N ILE A 128 18.56 -3.57 -17.63
CA ILE A 128 17.10 -3.53 -17.82
C ILE A 128 16.60 -2.22 -17.18
N ALA A 129 16.40 -1.21 -18.02
CA ALA A 129 16.00 0.13 -17.61
C ALA A 129 14.50 0.28 -17.41
N GLN A 130 14.09 1.20 -16.53
CA GLN A 130 12.68 1.56 -16.26
C GLN A 130 11.77 0.38 -15.87
N ALA A 131 12.36 -0.74 -15.43
CA ALA A 131 11.61 -1.89 -14.97
C ALA A 131 11.05 -1.64 -13.57
N GLN A 132 9.79 -2.05 -13.36
CA GLN A 132 9.14 -1.97 -12.06
C GLN A 132 9.47 -3.24 -11.26
N ILE A 133 10.09 -3.05 -10.11
CA ILE A 133 10.56 -4.10 -9.22
C ILE A 133 9.79 -3.99 -7.91
N SER A 134 9.17 -5.09 -7.47
CA SER A 134 8.61 -5.24 -6.14
C SER A 134 9.53 -6.13 -5.30
N PHE A 135 10.09 -5.57 -4.23
CA PHE A 135 10.86 -6.32 -3.24
C PHE A 135 9.95 -6.76 -2.10
N LYS A 136 9.95 -8.06 -1.79
CA LYS A 136 9.19 -8.72 -0.73
C LYS A 136 10.10 -9.05 0.45
N GLY A 137 10.36 -8.02 1.25
CA GLY A 137 11.07 -8.12 2.53
C GLY A 137 10.13 -8.12 3.74
N LYS A 138 10.62 -7.65 4.88
CA LYS A 138 9.79 -7.32 6.05
C LYS A 138 8.74 -6.26 5.72
N LYS A 139 9.08 -5.35 4.81
CA LYS A 139 8.15 -4.43 4.15
C LYS A 139 8.27 -4.62 2.65
N SER A 140 7.13 -4.65 1.97
CA SER A 140 7.11 -4.63 0.51
C SER A 140 7.43 -3.23 0.00
N VAL A 141 8.34 -3.13 -0.96
CA VAL A 141 8.76 -1.85 -1.55
C VAL A 141 8.78 -1.99 -3.06
N ASP A 142 8.13 -1.04 -3.74
CA ASP A 142 8.15 -0.96 -5.19
C ASP A 142 9.13 0.14 -5.64
N VAL A 143 10.05 -0.23 -6.52
CA VAL A 143 11.09 0.65 -7.06
C VAL A 143 11.14 0.53 -8.58
N LYS A 144 11.64 1.56 -9.25
CA LYS A 144 11.93 1.53 -10.69
C LYS A 144 13.42 1.60 -10.93
N THR A 145 13.90 0.86 -11.92
CA THR A 145 15.29 0.96 -12.34
C THR A 145 15.56 2.22 -13.15
N ASP A 146 16.75 2.77 -12.99
CA ASP A 146 17.24 3.88 -13.81
C ASP A 146 17.63 3.43 -15.24
N VAL A 147 18.25 4.31 -16.01
CA VAL A 147 18.74 4.01 -17.37
C VAL A 147 19.86 2.96 -17.41
N ASP A 148 20.61 2.82 -16.32
CA ASP A 148 21.70 1.85 -16.14
C ASP A 148 21.20 0.53 -15.52
N GLY A 149 19.90 0.41 -15.26
CA GLY A 149 19.31 -0.74 -14.58
C GLY A 149 19.58 -0.77 -13.07
N LYS A 150 20.09 0.30 -12.47
CA LYS A 150 20.37 0.41 -11.03
C LYS A 150 19.12 0.86 -10.27
N PHE A 151 19.02 0.43 -9.01
CA PHE A 151 17.93 0.80 -8.12
C PHE A 151 18.31 0.55 -6.66
N ASP A 152 17.65 1.24 -5.74
CA ASP A 152 17.95 1.18 -4.32
C ASP A 152 16.79 0.55 -3.55
N VAL A 153 17.12 -0.43 -2.71
CA VAL A 153 16.13 -1.09 -1.84
C VAL A 153 16.41 -0.71 -0.39
N PRO A 154 15.46 -0.09 0.33
CA PRO A 154 15.59 0.15 1.75
C PRO A 154 15.31 -1.15 2.51
N LEU A 155 16.34 -1.71 3.16
CA LEU A 155 16.25 -2.88 4.01
C LEU A 155 16.30 -2.49 5.48
N ALA A 156 15.59 -3.18 6.36
CA ALA A 156 15.82 -2.99 7.79
C ALA A 156 17.28 -3.30 8.16
N ILE A 157 17.80 -2.70 9.24
CA ILE A 157 19.21 -2.85 9.67
C ILE A 157 19.61 -4.33 9.86
N ASP A 158 18.67 -5.17 10.28
CA ASP A 158 18.86 -6.60 10.52
C ASP A 158 18.41 -7.49 9.34
N GLU A 159 17.93 -6.88 8.25
CA GLU A 159 17.41 -7.59 7.08
C GLU A 159 18.47 -7.70 5.99
N LYS A 160 18.55 -8.89 5.39
CA LYS A 160 19.43 -9.19 4.26
C LYS A 160 18.63 -9.82 3.13
N ILE A 161 19.05 -9.57 1.90
CA ILE A 161 18.50 -10.23 0.71
C ILE A 161 19.04 -11.65 0.67
N SER A 162 18.17 -12.63 0.85
CA SER A 162 18.52 -14.05 0.94
C SER A 162 18.15 -14.84 -0.31
N SER A 163 17.17 -14.37 -1.11
CA SER A 163 16.63 -15.15 -2.23
C SER A 163 16.13 -14.29 -3.38
N VAL A 164 16.23 -14.86 -4.59
CA VAL A 164 15.63 -14.34 -5.82
C VAL A 164 14.10 -14.20 -5.71
N ASN A 165 13.45 -15.07 -4.94
CA ASN A 165 11.99 -15.06 -4.77
C ASN A 165 11.48 -13.81 -4.02
N GLN A 166 12.38 -13.03 -3.43
CA GLN A 166 12.06 -11.74 -2.83
C GLN A 166 11.88 -10.64 -3.88
N PHE A 167 12.21 -10.88 -5.15
CA PHE A 167 12.04 -9.89 -6.22
C PHE A 167 11.00 -10.35 -7.21
N GLU A 168 10.05 -9.47 -7.48
CA GLU A 168 9.10 -9.60 -8.56
C GLU A 168 9.34 -8.44 -9.54
N VAL A 169 9.72 -8.76 -10.77
CA VAL A 169 10.00 -7.76 -11.79
C VAL A 169 8.89 -7.85 -12.83
N LYS A 170 8.18 -6.75 -13.06
CA LYS A 170 7.09 -6.73 -14.04
C LYS A 170 7.63 -7.09 -15.43
N ASP A 171 6.97 -8.02 -16.12
CA ASP A 171 7.35 -8.50 -17.46
C ASP A 171 8.70 -9.23 -17.55
N TYR A 172 9.31 -9.59 -16.41
CA TYR A 172 10.55 -10.37 -16.36
C TYR A 172 10.50 -11.43 -15.26
N ARG A 173 11.18 -12.55 -15.49
CA ARG A 173 11.45 -13.56 -14.47
C ARG A 173 12.88 -13.40 -13.97
N VAL A 174 13.06 -13.17 -12.68
CA VAL A 174 14.39 -13.16 -12.06
C VAL A 174 14.91 -14.59 -11.95
N ILE A 175 16.10 -14.85 -12.48
CA ILE A 175 16.71 -16.18 -12.54
C ILE A 175 17.80 -16.32 -11.47
N ARG A 176 18.57 -15.25 -11.24
CA ARG A 176 19.75 -15.29 -10.39
C ARG A 176 19.93 -13.98 -9.61
N PHE A 177 20.38 -14.13 -8.37
CA PHE A 177 20.87 -13.06 -7.52
C PHE A 177 22.31 -13.36 -7.11
N SER A 178 23.18 -12.37 -7.23
CA SER A 178 24.58 -12.41 -6.78
C SER A 178 24.75 -11.42 -5.64
N ALA A 179 24.80 -11.91 -4.40
CA ALA A 179 25.02 -11.09 -3.21
C ALA A 179 26.35 -10.29 -3.20
N PRO A 180 27.52 -10.83 -3.63
CA PRO A 180 28.77 -10.06 -3.57
C PRO A 180 28.80 -8.89 -4.55
N GLU A 181 28.05 -9.00 -5.66
CA GLU A 181 27.99 -7.97 -6.71
C GLU A 181 26.71 -7.15 -6.67
N ASN A 182 25.78 -7.47 -5.75
CA ASN A 182 24.46 -6.86 -5.69
C ASN A 182 23.72 -6.87 -7.05
N LEU A 183 23.87 -7.98 -7.79
CA LEU A 183 23.44 -8.13 -9.18
C LEU A 183 22.24 -9.08 -9.28
N LEU A 184 21.18 -8.62 -9.93
CA LEU A 184 20.04 -9.43 -10.34
C LEU A 184 20.07 -9.67 -11.84
N ILE A 185 19.84 -10.92 -12.23
CA ILE A 185 19.71 -11.33 -13.62
C ILE A 185 18.27 -11.76 -13.87
N ALA A 186 17.61 -11.12 -14.84
CA ALA A 186 16.22 -11.42 -15.20
C ALA A 186 16.05 -11.62 -16.72
N GLU A 187 15.22 -12.59 -17.10
CA GLU A 187 14.85 -12.88 -18.49
C GLU A 187 13.39 -12.50 -18.76
N PRO A 188 13.04 -12.10 -20.00
CA PRO A 188 11.63 -12.00 -20.37
C PRO A 188 10.96 -13.36 -20.19
N PRO A 189 9.69 -13.41 -19.77
CA PRO A 189 8.94 -14.65 -19.65
C PRO A 189 8.99 -15.35 -21.00
N LYS A 190 9.53 -16.57 -21.04
CA LYS A 190 9.45 -17.38 -22.26
C LYS A 190 7.98 -17.45 -22.66
N PRO A 191 7.63 -17.08 -23.91
CA PRO A 191 6.30 -17.34 -24.40
C PRO A 191 6.05 -18.82 -24.15
N LYS A 192 4.99 -19.14 -23.41
CA LYS A 192 4.55 -20.52 -23.29
C LYS A 192 4.32 -20.98 -24.72
N GLU A 193 5.26 -21.74 -25.27
CA GLU A 193 4.95 -22.62 -26.38
C GLU A 193 3.76 -23.44 -25.89
N GLU A 194 2.60 -23.17 -26.48
CA GLU A 194 1.46 -24.06 -26.40
C GLU A 194 1.98 -25.40 -26.93
N LYS A 195 2.46 -26.25 -26.01
CA LYS A 195 2.58 -27.67 -26.29
C LYS A 195 1.19 -28.07 -26.71
N LYS A 196 1.04 -28.29 -28.01
CA LYS A 196 0.01 -29.10 -28.62
C LYS A 196 0.15 -30.48 -27.98
N VAL A 197 -0.43 -30.62 -26.79
CA VAL A 197 -0.60 -31.91 -26.14
C VAL A 197 -1.63 -32.61 -27.01
N GLU A 198 -1.16 -33.57 -27.80
CA GLU A 198 -2.03 -34.61 -28.33
C GLU A 198 -2.87 -35.15 -27.16
N THR A 199 -4.16 -34.95 -27.30
CA THR A 199 -5.21 -35.45 -26.42
C THR A 199 -5.09 -36.96 -26.30
N ILE A 200 -4.33 -37.44 -25.32
CA ILE A 200 -4.64 -38.70 -24.67
C ILE A 200 -5.64 -38.33 -23.58
N VAL A 201 -6.88 -38.78 -23.79
CA VAL A 201 -8.04 -38.55 -22.93
C VAL A 201 -7.74 -39.07 -21.52
N ALA A 202 -7.28 -38.18 -20.64
CA ALA A 202 -7.38 -38.33 -19.20
C ALA A 202 -8.44 -37.33 -18.73
N ALA A 203 -9.64 -37.86 -18.52
CA ALA A 203 -10.82 -37.11 -18.13
C ALA A 203 -10.58 -36.31 -16.84
N THR A 204 -10.69 -34.98 -16.95
CA THR A 204 -11.16 -34.15 -15.84
C THR A 204 -12.60 -34.55 -15.52
N PRO A 205 -12.91 -34.98 -14.28
CA PRO A 205 -14.30 -35.22 -13.91
C PRO A 205 -15.03 -33.89 -13.81
N THR A 206 -15.98 -33.72 -14.72
CA THR A 206 -17.12 -32.83 -14.58
C THR A 206 -17.73 -33.00 -13.19
N THR A 207 -17.66 -31.91 -12.42
CA THR A 207 -18.34 -31.74 -11.14
C THR A 207 -19.82 -31.67 -11.45
N ASN A 208 -20.53 -32.81 -11.39
CA ASN A 208 -21.95 -32.95 -10.99
C ASN A 208 -22.58 -34.33 -11.26
N GLU A 209 -21.83 -35.37 -11.69
CA GLU A 209 -22.43 -36.71 -11.91
C GLU A 209 -21.78 -37.88 -11.15
N LYS A 210 -20.73 -37.65 -10.33
CA LYS A 210 -19.94 -38.74 -9.73
C LYS A 210 -20.24 -39.15 -8.28
N PHE A 211 -21.34 -38.70 -7.67
CA PHE A 211 -21.65 -39.01 -6.27
C PHE A 211 -23.02 -39.68 -6.06
N GLN A 212 -23.44 -40.56 -6.96
CA GLN A 212 -24.65 -41.38 -6.73
C GLN A 212 -24.37 -42.78 -6.16
N ASP A 213 -23.12 -43.26 -6.17
CA ASP A 213 -22.72 -44.50 -5.49
C ASP A 213 -21.56 -44.23 -4.53
N PHE A 214 -21.89 -43.96 -3.26
CA PHE A 214 -20.90 -43.89 -2.19
C PHE A 214 -20.70 -45.27 -1.57
N ASP A 215 -19.55 -45.89 -1.83
CA ASP A 215 -19.12 -47.09 -1.12
C ASP A 215 -18.51 -46.71 0.24
N LEU A 216 -18.98 -47.36 1.31
CA LEU A 216 -18.49 -47.23 2.69
C LEU A 216 -16.98 -47.49 2.80
N ALA A 217 -16.37 -48.18 1.83
CA ALA A 217 -14.92 -48.34 1.74
C ALA A 217 -14.15 -47.01 1.60
N THR A 218 -14.79 -45.96 1.10
CA THR A 218 -14.18 -44.63 0.93
C THR A 218 -14.34 -43.72 2.15
N LEU A 219 -15.00 -44.19 3.22
CA LEU A 219 -15.16 -43.42 4.46
C LEU A 219 -13.81 -43.04 5.10
N ASP A 220 -12.84 -43.95 5.02
CA ASP A 220 -11.55 -43.78 5.68
C ASP A 220 -10.64 -42.76 5.00
N SER A 221 -10.86 -42.49 3.70
CA SER A 221 -10.10 -41.50 2.93
C SER A 221 -10.56 -40.07 3.16
N ILE A 222 -11.67 -39.85 3.88
CA ILE A 222 -12.17 -38.52 4.24
C ILE A 222 -11.31 -37.94 5.36
N GLN A 223 -10.59 -36.86 5.05
CA GLN A 223 -9.65 -36.19 5.96
C GLN A 223 -10.20 -34.91 6.60
N SER A 224 -11.33 -34.38 6.14
CA SER A 224 -11.88 -33.13 6.67
C SER A 224 -13.40 -33.18 6.85
N ILE A 225 -13.89 -32.40 7.82
CA ILE A 225 -15.32 -32.34 8.15
C ILE A 225 -16.15 -31.73 7.01
N THR A 226 -15.57 -30.82 6.22
CA THR A 226 -16.23 -30.20 5.06
C THR A 226 -16.44 -31.21 3.94
N VAL A 227 -15.43 -32.05 3.66
CA VAL A 227 -15.54 -33.13 2.67
C VAL A 227 -16.53 -34.19 3.16
N PHE A 228 -16.53 -34.48 4.46
CA PHE A 228 -17.52 -35.36 5.08
C PHE A 228 -18.96 -34.88 4.81
N TYR A 229 -19.28 -33.61 5.09
CA TYR A 229 -20.63 -33.09 4.83
C TYR A 229 -20.99 -33.04 3.35
N ALA A 230 -20.03 -32.74 2.46
CA ALA A 230 -20.28 -32.72 1.01
C ALA A 230 -20.69 -34.10 0.47
N VAL A 231 -20.08 -35.15 1.00
CA VAL A 231 -20.38 -36.55 0.63
C VAL A 231 -21.71 -37.02 1.21
N PHE A 232 -21.98 -36.70 2.48
CA PHE A 232 -23.17 -37.20 3.19
C PHE A 232 -24.42 -36.33 3.03
N LYS A 233 -24.35 -35.16 2.37
CA LYS A 233 -25.49 -34.25 2.17
C LYS A 233 -26.67 -34.90 1.44
N ASN A 234 -26.41 -35.87 0.57
CA ASN A 234 -27.43 -36.52 -0.27
C ASN A 234 -27.73 -37.97 0.17
N ILE A 235 -27.16 -38.44 1.28
CA ILE A 235 -27.37 -39.81 1.79
C ILE A 235 -28.38 -39.76 2.94
N ALA A 236 -29.48 -40.49 2.83
CA ALA A 236 -30.45 -40.64 3.91
C ALA A 236 -29.84 -41.51 5.03
N ILE A 237 -29.22 -40.88 6.05
CA ILE A 237 -28.56 -41.56 7.17
C ILE A 237 -29.48 -42.58 7.90
N LYS A 238 -30.80 -42.37 7.82
CA LYS A 238 -31.81 -43.26 8.40
C LYS A 238 -31.93 -44.61 7.67
N GLU A 239 -31.50 -44.69 6.42
CA GLU A 239 -31.59 -45.88 5.56
C GLU A 239 -30.29 -46.72 5.60
N LEU A 240 -29.26 -46.25 6.31
CA LEU A 240 -28.01 -46.98 6.48
C LEU A 240 -28.17 -48.14 7.46
N ASN A 241 -27.52 -49.28 7.15
CA ASN A 241 -27.39 -50.40 8.08
C ASN A 241 -26.81 -49.90 9.43
N PRO A 242 -27.30 -50.37 10.59
CA PRO A 242 -26.77 -50.03 11.91
C PRO A 242 -25.24 -50.02 12.02
N ASN A 243 -24.56 -51.00 11.41
CA ASN A 243 -23.10 -51.08 11.42
C ASN A 243 -22.43 -49.99 10.57
N ALA A 244 -23.04 -49.60 9.44
CA ALA A 244 -22.55 -48.51 8.61
C ALA A 244 -22.69 -47.17 9.33
N ARG A 245 -23.83 -46.96 10.01
CA ARG A 245 -24.09 -45.77 10.80
C ARG A 245 -23.07 -45.58 11.93
N LEU A 246 -22.74 -46.66 12.66
CA LEU A 246 -21.71 -46.61 13.69
C LEU A 246 -20.34 -46.21 13.14
N ARG A 247 -19.97 -46.67 11.93
CA ARG A 247 -18.70 -46.29 11.29
C ARG A 247 -18.70 -44.82 10.86
N VAL A 248 -19.81 -44.34 10.29
CA VAL A 248 -20.00 -42.93 9.94
C VAL A 248 -19.91 -42.03 11.18
N ASP A 249 -20.59 -42.40 12.27
CA ASP A 249 -20.55 -41.66 13.53
C ASP A 249 -19.14 -41.69 14.17
N ALA A 250 -18.45 -42.83 14.13
CA ALA A 250 -17.07 -42.94 14.61
C ALA A 250 -16.11 -42.05 13.81
N LYS A 251 -16.23 -42.03 12.48
CA LYS A 251 -15.40 -41.17 11.61
C LYS A 251 -15.72 -39.69 11.82
N PHE A 252 -17.00 -39.34 11.98
CA PHE A 252 -17.41 -37.98 12.33
C PHE A 252 -16.77 -37.53 13.65
N ASN A 253 -16.87 -38.35 14.69
CA ASN A 253 -16.28 -38.04 15.99
C ASN A 253 -14.76 -37.91 15.92
N GLN A 254 -14.09 -38.75 15.12
CA GLN A 254 -12.66 -38.65 14.85
C GLN A 254 -12.31 -37.32 14.16
N LEU A 255 -13.05 -36.92 13.13
CA LEU A 255 -12.82 -35.67 12.41
C LEU A 255 -13.10 -34.45 13.30
N VAL A 256 -14.11 -34.50 14.16
CA VAL A 256 -14.42 -33.46 15.14
C VAL A 256 -13.33 -33.36 16.21
N ALA A 257 -12.81 -34.49 16.70
CA ALA A 257 -11.71 -34.52 17.65
C ALA A 257 -10.44 -33.91 17.03
N ASN A 258 -10.09 -34.32 15.80
CA ASN A 258 -8.95 -33.77 15.06
C ASN A 258 -9.11 -32.26 14.82
N LEU A 259 -10.32 -31.78 14.54
CA LEU A 259 -10.58 -30.35 14.37
C LEU A 259 -10.44 -29.58 15.69
N LYS A 260 -10.95 -30.12 16.80
CA LYS A 260 -10.76 -29.53 18.13
C LYS A 260 -9.30 -29.50 18.57
N ASP A 261 -8.55 -30.55 18.25
CA ASP A 261 -7.11 -30.64 18.54
C ASP A 261 -6.31 -29.72 17.61
N THR A 262 -6.71 -29.58 16.35
CA THR A 262 -6.11 -28.59 15.43
C THR A 262 -6.38 -27.18 15.91
N ILE A 263 -7.59 -26.87 16.38
CA ILE A 263 -7.94 -25.55 16.97
C ILE A 263 -7.16 -25.30 18.26
N ARG A 264 -6.96 -26.33 19.11
CA ARG A 264 -6.14 -26.22 20.33
C ARG A 264 -4.65 -26.06 20.04
N LEU A 265 -4.12 -26.77 19.05
CA LEU A 265 -2.72 -26.67 18.61
C LEU A 265 -2.45 -25.40 17.78
N GLN A 266 -3.47 -24.80 17.18
CA GLN A 266 -3.42 -23.50 16.52
C GLN A 266 -3.64 -22.30 17.46
N GLY A 267 -3.50 -22.47 18.77
CA GLY A 267 -3.51 -21.37 19.76
C GLY A 267 -2.44 -20.28 19.56
N ASN A 268 -1.57 -20.38 18.55
CA ASN A 268 -0.61 -19.34 18.13
C ASN A 268 -0.73 -18.96 16.63
N GLY A 269 -1.78 -19.42 15.94
CA GLY A 269 -2.03 -19.14 14.54
C GLY A 269 -2.97 -17.95 14.38
N PHE A 270 -2.40 -16.74 14.26
CA PHE A 270 -3.07 -15.57 13.68
C PHE A 270 -3.96 -15.99 12.50
N ILE A 271 -5.27 -15.72 12.58
CA ILE A 271 -6.27 -16.06 11.55
C ILE A 271 -5.85 -15.42 10.22
N LYS A 272 -5.29 -16.23 9.33
CA LYS A 272 -4.71 -15.78 8.05
C LYS A 272 -5.71 -15.76 6.89
N SER A 273 -6.98 -16.06 7.12
CA SER A 273 -8.02 -16.01 6.09
C SER A 273 -9.33 -15.48 6.66
N ILE A 274 -9.65 -14.24 6.31
CA ILE A 274 -11.03 -13.71 6.35
C ILE A 274 -11.85 -14.56 5.38
N SER A 275 -12.97 -15.12 5.84
CA SER A 275 -13.81 -15.96 4.98
C SER A 275 -14.59 -15.09 3.98
N ASP A 276 -14.86 -15.63 2.79
CA ASP A 276 -15.49 -14.91 1.67
C ASP A 276 -16.81 -14.23 2.08
N SER A 277 -16.80 -12.89 2.04
CA SER A 277 -17.86 -11.83 2.04
C SER A 277 -19.19 -12.00 2.78
N SER A 278 -19.57 -13.20 3.22
CA SER A 278 -20.90 -13.57 3.73
C SER A 278 -20.97 -13.69 5.24
N PHE A 279 -19.81 -13.75 5.94
CA PHE A 279 -19.73 -13.93 7.39
C PHE A 279 -18.88 -12.86 8.12
N VAL A 280 -18.68 -11.68 7.52
CA VAL A 280 -17.86 -10.59 8.07
C VAL A 280 -18.28 -10.21 9.50
N ARG A 281 -19.58 -10.27 9.81
CA ARG A 281 -20.10 -9.99 11.15
C ARG A 281 -19.62 -11.00 12.20
N ASP A 282 -19.56 -12.27 11.83
CA ASP A 282 -19.11 -13.32 12.74
C ASP A 282 -17.59 -13.34 12.85
N ASP A 283 -16.87 -12.98 11.79
CA ASP A 283 -15.42 -12.75 11.83
C ASP A 283 -15.05 -11.59 12.77
N ILE A 284 -15.80 -10.48 12.75
CA ILE A 284 -15.61 -9.35 13.68
C ILE A 284 -15.90 -9.79 15.12
N ARG A 285 -16.96 -10.57 15.35
CA ARG A 285 -17.27 -11.10 16.69
C ARG A 285 -16.17 -12.05 17.18
N ASN A 286 -15.62 -12.88 16.31
CA ASN A 286 -14.52 -13.78 16.64
C ASN A 286 -13.24 -13.00 16.99
N LEU A 287 -12.90 -11.95 16.24
CA LEU A 287 -11.79 -11.06 16.57
C LEU A 287 -11.99 -10.34 17.91
N LEU A 288 -13.22 -9.89 18.19
CA LEU A 288 -13.55 -9.22 19.45
C LEU A 288 -13.50 -10.19 20.63
N ASN A 289 -14.00 -11.41 20.46
CA ASN A 289 -13.92 -12.47 21.47
C ASN A 289 -12.47 -12.85 21.74
N GLN A 290 -11.64 -12.99 20.69
CA GLN A 290 -10.21 -13.27 20.82
C GLN A 290 -9.49 -12.15 21.57
N ALA A 291 -9.70 -10.89 21.19
CA ALA A 291 -9.11 -9.74 21.90
C ALA A 291 -9.55 -9.67 23.37
N THR A 292 -10.80 -10.06 23.66
CA THR A 292 -11.31 -10.11 25.03
C THR A 292 -10.66 -11.22 25.86
N ILE A 293 -10.46 -12.41 25.28
CA ILE A 293 -9.76 -13.53 25.92
C ILE A 293 -8.31 -13.16 26.19
N GLU A 294 -7.60 -12.62 25.20
CA GLU A 294 -6.21 -12.16 25.34
C GLU A 294 -6.07 -11.09 26.43
N ASN A 295 -7.00 -10.13 26.49
CA ASN A 295 -6.97 -9.10 27.53
C ASN A 295 -7.20 -9.69 28.94
N LYS A 296 -8.10 -10.68 29.07
CA LYS A 296 -8.34 -11.36 30.35
C LYS A 296 -7.14 -12.20 30.79
N GLU A 297 -6.47 -12.85 29.85
CA GLU A 297 -5.23 -13.60 30.10
C GLU A 297 -4.10 -12.65 30.53
N LEU A 298 -3.94 -11.50 29.86
CA LEU A 298 -2.97 -10.47 30.25
C LEU A 298 -3.23 -9.94 31.67
N GLN A 299 -4.50 -9.71 32.05
CA GLN A 299 -4.84 -9.30 33.42
C GLN A 299 -4.50 -10.38 34.45
N THR A 300 -4.80 -11.64 34.15
CA THR A 300 -4.49 -12.78 35.03
C THR A 300 -2.97 -12.91 35.21
N ASN A 301 -2.22 -12.85 34.11
CA ASN A 301 -0.76 -12.91 34.13
C ASN A 301 -0.16 -11.73 34.90
N ARG A 302 -0.71 -10.52 34.76
CA ARG A 302 -0.30 -9.35 35.55
C ARG A 302 -0.50 -9.57 37.04
N THR A 303 -1.67 -10.09 37.45
CA THR A 303 -1.95 -10.36 38.87
C THR A 303 -1.05 -11.44 39.46
N ASP A 304 -0.75 -12.50 38.69
CA ASP A 304 0.20 -13.55 39.10
C ASP A 304 1.62 -12.98 39.22
N PHE A 305 2.01 -12.13 38.27
CA PHE A 305 3.31 -11.46 38.28
C PHE A 305 3.47 -10.54 39.49
N ASP A 306 2.46 -9.72 39.81
CA ASP A 306 2.46 -8.85 40.99
C ASP A 306 2.53 -9.65 42.30
N SER A 307 1.84 -10.80 42.36
CA SER A 307 1.92 -11.73 43.50
C SER A 307 3.34 -12.30 43.65
N LYS A 308 3.95 -12.73 42.54
CA LYS A 308 5.31 -13.27 42.52
C LYS A 308 6.35 -12.20 42.86
N ILE A 309 6.21 -10.98 42.36
CA ILE A 309 7.05 -9.83 42.74
C ILE A 309 6.94 -9.61 44.25
N LYS A 310 5.73 -9.55 44.82
CA LYS A 310 5.57 -9.39 46.28
C LYS A 310 6.28 -10.48 47.07
N ILE A 311 6.21 -11.74 46.62
CA ILE A 311 6.93 -12.86 47.25
C ILE A 311 8.45 -12.65 47.14
N VAL A 312 8.97 -12.27 45.97
CA VAL A 312 10.39 -12.01 45.76
C VAL A 312 10.86 -10.82 46.61
N THR A 313 10.13 -9.71 46.62
CA THR A 313 10.40 -8.53 47.45
C THR A 313 10.38 -8.88 48.95
N ALA A 314 9.43 -9.71 49.40
CA ALA A 314 9.37 -10.18 50.79
C ALA A 314 10.54 -11.10 51.15
N LYS A 315 11.03 -11.93 50.21
CA LYS A 315 12.21 -12.78 50.41
C LYS A 315 13.51 -11.96 50.41
N LEU A 316 13.65 -10.99 49.51
CA LEU A 316 14.80 -10.08 49.47
C LEU A 316 14.86 -9.17 50.69
N GLY A 317 13.71 -8.72 51.19
CA GLY A 317 13.58 -7.92 52.41
C GLY A 317 13.96 -8.67 53.70
N LYS A 318 13.92 -10.02 53.70
CA LYS A 318 14.40 -10.85 54.82
C LYS A 318 15.93 -11.02 54.85
N GLY A 319 16.65 -10.41 53.91
CA GLY A 319 18.10 -10.21 53.97
C GLY A 319 18.87 -10.95 52.88
N ILE A 320 19.29 -10.20 51.86
CA ILE A 320 20.29 -10.61 50.83
C ILE A 320 21.62 -11.08 51.47
N VAL A 321 21.85 -10.73 52.73
CA VAL A 321 23.08 -11.01 53.49
C VAL A 321 23.30 -12.51 53.74
N ASN A 322 22.23 -13.33 53.74
CA ASN A 322 22.30 -14.77 53.98
C ASN A 322 22.50 -15.62 52.71
N LEU A 323 22.50 -15.02 51.52
CA LEU A 323 22.72 -15.76 50.27
C LEU A 323 24.21 -15.94 50.01
N ASP A 324 24.64 -17.15 49.67
CA ASP A 324 26.03 -17.40 49.28
C ASP A 324 26.35 -16.79 47.89
N ALA A 325 27.62 -16.78 47.48
CA ALA A 325 28.03 -16.17 46.21
C ALA A 325 27.42 -16.85 44.97
N ASN A 326 27.15 -18.15 45.04
CA ASN A 326 26.58 -18.93 43.93
C ASN A 326 25.07 -18.68 43.82
N GLU A 327 24.36 -18.60 44.95
CA GLU A 327 22.95 -18.26 45.00
C GLU A 327 22.69 -16.84 44.48
N ARG A 328 23.56 -15.87 44.82
CA ARG A 328 23.49 -14.51 44.28
C ARG A 328 23.68 -14.48 42.76
N LYS A 329 24.64 -15.24 42.24
CA LYS A 329 24.91 -15.32 40.79
C LYS A 329 23.75 -15.97 40.04
N LYS A 330 23.14 -17.02 40.61
CA LYS A 330 21.97 -17.68 40.04
C LYS A 330 20.74 -16.77 40.05
N LEU A 331 20.49 -16.06 41.15
CA LEU A 331 19.41 -15.08 41.26
C LEU A 331 19.57 -13.96 40.22
N LEU A 332 20.79 -13.46 40.02
CA LEU A 332 21.05 -12.44 39.00
C LEU A 332 20.75 -12.97 37.59
N ALA A 333 21.17 -14.21 37.28
CA ALA A 333 20.87 -14.84 36.00
C ALA A 333 19.36 -15.04 35.77
N ASP A 334 18.63 -15.46 36.80
CA ASP A 334 17.17 -15.62 36.75
C ASP A 334 16.46 -14.27 36.55
N LEU A 335 16.95 -13.19 37.18
CA LEU A 335 16.44 -11.83 36.97
C LEU A 335 16.72 -11.32 35.55
N THR A 336 17.90 -11.57 34.99
CA THR A 336 18.21 -11.22 33.59
C THR A 336 17.36 -12.01 32.60
N LEU A 337 17.08 -13.29 32.87
CA LEU A 337 16.17 -14.09 32.06
C LEU A 337 14.73 -13.51 32.12
N LEU A 338 14.28 -13.11 33.30
CA LEU A 338 12.97 -12.48 33.50
C LEU A 338 12.86 -11.16 32.74
N GLU A 339 13.89 -10.32 32.79
CA GLU A 339 13.98 -9.07 32.04
C GLU A 339 13.88 -9.32 30.52
N ASN A 340 14.62 -10.30 30.01
CA ASN A 340 14.56 -10.67 28.59
C ASN A 340 13.17 -11.17 28.18
N LEU A 341 12.50 -11.99 29.00
CA LEU A 341 11.15 -12.46 28.75
C LEU A 341 10.11 -11.34 28.79
N LEU A 342 10.29 -10.34 29.66
CA LEU A 342 9.44 -9.14 29.69
C LEU A 342 9.60 -8.30 28.43
N ILE A 343 10.84 -8.08 27.98
CA ILE A 343 11.14 -7.36 26.72
C ILE A 343 10.51 -8.08 25.52
N GLU A 344 10.61 -9.41 25.46
CA GLU A 344 10.01 -10.19 24.38
C GLU A 344 8.48 -10.10 24.39
N ASN A 345 7.86 -10.19 25.57
CA ASN A 345 6.41 -10.04 25.71
C ASN A 345 5.92 -8.64 25.34
N GLU A 346 6.66 -7.59 25.73
CA GLU A 346 6.37 -6.21 25.32
C GLU A 346 6.44 -6.06 23.80
N SER A 347 7.49 -6.61 23.17
CA SER A 347 7.63 -6.62 21.71
C SER A 347 6.44 -7.31 21.01
N ARG A 348 6.03 -8.49 21.53
CA ARG A 348 4.87 -9.23 21.01
C ARG A 348 3.56 -8.46 21.20
N PHE A 349 3.38 -7.79 22.33
CA PHE A 349 2.20 -6.95 22.58
C PHE A 349 2.07 -5.82 21.57
N TYR A 350 3.15 -5.06 21.33
CA TYR A 350 3.12 -3.99 20.34
C TYR A 350 2.89 -4.51 18.92
N LYS A 351 3.46 -5.67 18.57
CA LYS A 351 3.23 -6.31 17.28
C LYS A 351 1.75 -6.67 17.10
N ASN A 352 1.16 -7.37 18.07
CA ASN A 352 -0.26 -7.74 18.02
C ASN A 352 -1.16 -6.51 17.94
N GLN A 353 -0.86 -5.45 18.70
CA GLN A 353 -1.61 -4.18 18.63
C GLN A 353 -1.52 -3.53 17.24
N ALA A 354 -0.34 -3.53 16.63
CA ALA A 354 -0.14 -2.98 15.28
C ALA A 354 -0.88 -3.82 14.22
N ASP A 355 -0.86 -5.14 14.35
CA ASP A 355 -1.58 -6.06 13.46
C ASP A 355 -3.10 -5.83 13.55
N TYR A 356 -3.66 -5.73 14.77
CA TYR A 356 -5.07 -5.41 14.97
C TYR A 356 -5.46 -4.05 14.38
N LYS A 357 -4.63 -3.01 14.57
CA LYS A 357 -4.89 -1.69 13.95
C LYS A 357 -4.88 -1.75 12.42
N THR A 358 -3.97 -2.53 11.85
CA THR A 358 -3.88 -2.72 10.39
C THR A 358 -5.13 -3.41 9.86
N ILE A 359 -5.59 -4.48 10.53
CA ILE A 359 -6.83 -5.17 10.17
C ILE A 359 -8.02 -4.22 10.26
N ILE A 360 -8.16 -3.47 11.37
CA ILE A 360 -9.26 -2.51 11.56
C ILE A 360 -9.27 -1.45 10.45
N ASN A 361 -8.09 -0.91 10.10
CA ASN A 361 -8.00 0.09 9.05
C ASN A 361 -8.34 -0.49 7.67
N GLY A 362 -7.86 -1.70 7.36
CA GLY A 362 -8.22 -2.39 6.11
C GLY A 362 -9.72 -2.73 6.02
N LEU A 363 -10.35 -3.09 7.13
CA LEU A 363 -11.81 -3.29 7.18
C LEU A 363 -12.58 -1.98 6.99
N LYS A 364 -12.11 -0.88 7.57
CA LYS A 364 -12.72 0.45 7.39
C LYS A 364 -12.63 0.91 5.93
N GLU A 365 -11.46 0.80 5.32
CA GLU A 365 -11.22 1.19 3.94
C GLU A 365 -12.15 0.44 2.97
N LYS A 366 -12.21 -0.89 3.09
CA LYS A 366 -13.13 -1.72 2.28
C LYS A 366 -14.60 -1.37 2.51
N TYR A 367 -15.01 -1.02 3.74
CA TYR A 367 -16.37 -0.58 4.02
C TYR A 367 -16.70 0.75 3.33
N PHE A 368 -15.76 1.71 3.32
CA PHE A 368 -15.95 2.98 2.62
C PHE A 368 -16.04 2.78 1.10
N ASP A 369 -15.27 1.85 0.53
CA ASP A 369 -15.35 1.51 -0.90
C ASP A 369 -16.72 0.90 -1.28
N ILE A 370 -17.22 -0.04 -0.47
CA ILE A 370 -18.54 -0.65 -0.68
C ILE A 370 -19.64 0.42 -0.61
N ARG A 371 -19.58 1.30 0.38
CA ARG A 371 -20.57 2.39 0.53
C ARG A 371 -20.53 3.36 -0.65
N ASN A 372 -19.35 3.67 -1.17
CA ASN A 372 -19.21 4.50 -2.37
C ASN A 372 -19.78 3.80 -3.61
N LEU A 373 -19.59 2.49 -3.75
CA LEU A 373 -20.20 1.70 -4.82
C LEU A 373 -21.72 1.63 -4.71
N GLU A 374 -22.26 1.42 -3.50
CA GLU A 374 -23.71 1.46 -3.24
C GLU A 374 -24.32 2.81 -3.60
N ASN A 375 -23.66 3.92 -3.21
CA ASN A 375 -24.12 5.26 -3.57
C ASN A 375 -24.13 5.46 -5.10
N ARG A 376 -23.06 5.05 -5.80
CA ARG A 376 -22.99 5.15 -7.26
C ARG A 376 -24.02 4.28 -7.97
N LEU A 377 -24.28 3.07 -7.46
CA LEU A 377 -25.31 2.18 -7.98
C LEU A 377 -26.71 2.77 -7.78
N SER A 378 -26.95 3.36 -6.61
CA SER A 378 -28.20 4.06 -6.30
C SER A 378 -28.42 5.25 -7.22
N GLU A 379 -27.38 6.05 -7.48
CA GLU A 379 -27.42 7.17 -8.44
C GLU A 379 -27.68 6.70 -9.87
N THR A 380 -27.02 5.63 -10.33
CA THR A 380 -27.26 5.09 -11.68
C THR A 380 -28.66 4.48 -11.82
N GLU A 381 -29.19 3.88 -10.76
CA GLU A 381 -30.56 3.33 -10.77
C GLU A 381 -31.60 4.45 -10.75
N ALA A 382 -31.36 5.52 -10.00
CA ALA A 382 -32.21 6.71 -10.02
C ALA A 382 -32.25 7.35 -11.42
N ASN A 383 -31.09 7.49 -12.07
CA ASN A 383 -31.01 8.00 -13.44
C ASN A 383 -31.72 7.07 -14.45
N ARG A 384 -31.56 5.74 -14.32
CA ARG A 384 -32.25 4.75 -15.16
C ARG A 384 -33.78 4.89 -15.06
N LEU A 385 -34.30 5.13 -13.86
CA LEU A 385 -35.73 5.34 -13.62
C LEU A 385 -36.23 6.67 -14.19
N GLU A 386 -35.39 7.71 -14.22
CA GLU A 386 -35.71 9.00 -14.83
C GLU A 386 -35.70 8.91 -16.37
N ASP A 387 -34.74 8.19 -16.95
CA ASP A 387 -34.68 7.89 -18.38
C ASP A 387 -35.89 7.07 -18.84
N GLN A 388 -36.33 6.08 -18.03
CA GLN A 388 -37.57 5.33 -18.32
C GLN A 388 -38.84 6.20 -18.32
N LYS A 389 -38.85 7.32 -17.61
CA LYS A 389 -39.98 8.27 -17.63
C LYS A 389 -39.95 9.23 -18.82
N THR A 390 -38.78 9.43 -19.44
CA THR A 390 -38.59 10.40 -20.53
C THR A 390 -38.60 9.78 -21.92
N VAL A 391 -38.60 8.44 -22.05
CA VAL A 391 -38.84 7.78 -23.34
C VAL A 391 -40.33 7.93 -23.71
N PRO A 392 -40.69 8.73 -24.74
CA PRO A 392 -42.06 8.80 -25.21
C PRO A 392 -42.46 7.45 -25.82
N PRO A 393 -43.75 7.06 -25.73
CA PRO A 393 -44.22 5.85 -26.38
C PRO A 393 -43.90 5.94 -27.87
N THR A 394 -43.18 4.95 -28.39
CA THR A 394 -42.93 4.79 -29.82
C THR A 394 -44.27 4.79 -30.53
N THR A 395 -44.61 5.90 -31.17
CA THR A 395 -45.69 5.98 -32.13
C THR A 395 -45.42 4.98 -33.24
N ASP A 396 -46.37 4.06 -33.40
CA ASP A 396 -46.48 3.11 -34.50
C ASP A 396 -46.21 3.78 -35.85
N CYS A 397 -45.01 3.54 -36.41
CA CYS A 397 -44.77 3.76 -37.82
C CYS A 397 -45.36 2.58 -38.60
N TYR A 398 -46.64 2.71 -38.92
CA TYR A 398 -47.34 1.85 -39.86
C TYR A 398 -46.57 1.69 -41.18
N PHE A 399 -46.40 0.43 -41.55
CA PHE A 399 -46.15 -0.04 -42.90
C PHE A 399 -47.08 0.63 -43.93
N LYS A 400 -46.51 1.13 -45.03
CA LYS A 400 -47.19 1.16 -46.33
C LYS A 400 -46.19 0.94 -47.46
N PHE A 401 -46.31 -0.23 -48.09
CA PHE A 401 -45.65 -0.61 -49.34
C PHE A 401 -46.04 0.34 -50.49
N GLY A 402 -45.10 0.62 -51.40
CA GLY A 402 -45.43 1.21 -52.70
C GLY A 402 -44.24 1.73 -53.53
N TYR A 403 -43.66 0.82 -54.32
CA TYR A 403 -42.86 1.02 -55.54
C TYR A 403 -41.33 1.21 -55.50
N PRO A 404 -40.61 0.67 -56.51
CA PRO A 404 -39.15 0.68 -56.58
C PRO A 404 -38.65 1.82 -57.47
N PHE A 405 -37.62 2.56 -57.01
CA PHE A 405 -36.81 3.38 -57.91
C PHE A 405 -35.33 3.31 -57.57
N ARG A 406 -34.55 3.19 -58.64
CA ARG A 406 -33.10 3.01 -58.72
C ARG A 406 -32.31 4.20 -58.17
N HIS A 407 -31.09 3.85 -57.76
CA HIS A 407 -29.83 4.64 -57.78
C HIS A 407 -29.85 6.02 -57.14
N SER A 408 -29.02 6.21 -56.12
CA SER A 408 -27.79 7.04 -56.18
C SER A 408 -27.11 7.11 -54.81
N HIS A 409 -25.80 7.21 -54.84
CA HIS A 409 -24.88 7.49 -53.74
C HIS A 409 -25.42 8.48 -52.69
N CYS A 410 -25.21 8.18 -51.41
CA CYS A 410 -24.96 9.19 -50.39
C CYS A 410 -23.94 8.68 -49.39
N LEU A 411 -22.73 9.26 -49.48
CA LEU A 411 -21.76 9.31 -48.42
C LEU A 411 -22.42 9.93 -47.18
N ILE A 412 -22.35 9.25 -46.03
CA ILE A 412 -22.59 9.89 -44.74
C ILE A 412 -21.22 10.23 -44.17
N ASP A 413 -20.90 11.50 -44.31
CA ASP A 413 -19.75 12.18 -43.72
C ASP A 413 -19.95 12.29 -42.20
N ILE A 414 -18.89 11.96 -41.46
CA ILE A 414 -18.83 12.04 -40.00
C ILE A 414 -18.56 13.51 -39.65
N GLY A 415 -19.62 14.24 -39.34
CA GLY A 415 -19.57 15.65 -38.93
C GLY A 415 -19.53 15.82 -37.42
N ALA A 416 -18.37 16.26 -36.93
CA ALA A 416 -18.09 16.70 -35.57
C ALA A 416 -19.14 17.67 -34.98
N ARG A 417 -19.43 17.53 -33.69
CA ARG A 417 -20.01 18.59 -32.87
C ARG A 417 -19.23 18.73 -31.57
N GLU A 418 -18.33 19.71 -31.57
CA GLU A 418 -17.78 20.31 -30.36
C GLU A 418 -18.80 21.26 -29.70
N ALA A 419 -18.80 21.20 -28.37
CA ALA A 419 -18.89 22.29 -27.41
C ALA A 419 -19.71 23.55 -27.75
N THR A 420 -20.78 23.78 -26.98
CA THR A 420 -21.11 25.09 -26.41
C THR A 420 -22.19 24.94 -25.33
N LYS A 421 -21.80 25.04 -24.05
CA LYS A 421 -22.68 25.57 -22.99
C LYS A 421 -21.84 26.05 -21.81
N ALA A 422 -21.55 27.35 -21.83
CA ALA A 422 -21.10 28.11 -20.68
C ALA A 422 -22.25 29.00 -20.18
N LYS A 423 -22.26 29.23 -18.87
CA LYS A 423 -22.92 30.32 -18.12
C LYS A 423 -24.45 30.33 -17.99
N LYS A 424 -24.92 29.86 -16.83
CA LYS A 424 -25.92 30.59 -16.01
C LYS A 424 -25.95 30.05 -14.57
N SER A 425 -25.36 30.77 -13.62
CA SER A 425 -25.97 31.15 -12.34
C SER A 425 -24.91 31.86 -11.48
N VAL A 426 -25.23 33.11 -11.18
CA VAL A 426 -24.56 34.01 -10.24
C VAL A 426 -25.66 34.38 -9.24
N ASP A 427 -25.23 34.49 -7.98
CA ASP A 427 -25.90 35.13 -6.83
C ASP A 427 -27.14 34.47 -6.21
N ALA A 428 -26.90 33.81 -5.06
CA ALA A 428 -27.70 34.03 -3.87
C ALA A 428 -26.92 33.67 -2.59
N SER A 429 -27.04 34.54 -1.59
CA SER A 429 -26.80 34.29 -0.16
C SER A 429 -25.41 34.64 0.42
N GLN A 430 -25.16 35.95 0.53
CA GLN A 430 -24.69 36.52 1.79
C GLN A 430 -25.86 37.23 2.48
N ARG A 431 -26.19 36.79 3.70
CA ARG A 431 -26.57 37.56 4.91
C ARG A 431 -27.55 36.78 5.77
N GLY A 432 -27.16 36.50 7.02
CA GLY A 432 -28.07 36.02 8.05
C GLY A 432 -27.34 35.55 9.30
N SER A 433 -26.92 36.52 10.12
CA SER A 433 -26.58 36.45 11.56
C SER A 433 -25.28 35.77 12.02
#